data_AF-A0A2V9I815-F1
#
_entry.id   AF-A0A2V9I815-F1
#
_cell.length_a   1.000
_cell.length_b   1.000
_cell.length_c   1.000
_cell.angle_alpha   90.00
_cell.angle_beta   90.00
_cell.angle_gamma   90.00
#
_symmetry.space_group_name_H-M   'P 1'
#
loop_
_entity.id
_entity.type
_entity.pdbx_description
1 polymer ?
#
loop_
_entity_poly.entity_id
_entity_poly.type
_entity_poly.pdbx_seq_one_letter_code
_entity_poly.pdbx_strand_id
1 'polypeptide(L)'
;HTHIQSIALIFFVLGLVFSFTSVGNGLKYFTVSVSFLSLPLDFGSRFLAKYYPNLVYLMMASGALLGFSFAVMILLPLYEMWIKKPD
;
A
#
# COMPACT_ATOMS: atom_id res chain seq x y z
N HIS A 1 -6.24 18.41 11.65
CA HIS A 1 -6.14 17.09 11.00
C HIS A 1 -4.87 16.99 10.15
N THR A 2 -3.70 16.92 10.77
CA THR A 2 -2.38 16.84 10.12
C THR A 2 -1.92 15.40 9.82
N HIS A 3 -2.61 14.39 10.37
CA HIS A 3 -2.22 12.98 10.22
C HIS A 3 -2.49 12.37 8.83
N ILE A 4 -3.51 12.84 8.12
CA ILE A 4 -3.88 12.26 6.81
C ILE A 4 -2.81 12.60 5.75
N GLN A 5 -2.15 13.75 5.87
CA GLN A 5 -1.05 14.15 4.99
C GLN A 5 0.19 13.26 5.17
N SER A 6 0.49 12.86 6.39
CA SER A 6 1.66 12.01 6.68
C SER A 6 1.52 10.60 6.10
N ILE A 7 0.31 10.02 6.05
CA ILE A 7 0.10 8.68 5.48
C ILE A 7 0.43 8.66 3.98
N ALA A 8 -0.02 9.67 3.24
CA ALA A 8 0.26 9.79 1.80
C ALA A 8 1.76 9.97 1.54
N LEU A 9 2.44 10.74 2.40
CA LEU A 9 3.89 10.92 2.34
C LEU A 9 4.65 9.61 2.61
N ILE A 10 4.24 8.84 3.61
CA ILE A 10 4.84 7.52 3.91
C ILE A 10 4.67 6.59 2.71
N PHE A 11 3.50 6.55 2.08
CA PHE A 11 3.25 5.78 0.86
C PHE A 11 4.18 6.18 -0.29
N PHE A 12 4.35 7.48 -0.50
CA PHE A 12 5.21 8.00 -1.53
C PHE A 12 6.68 7.60 -1.31
N VAL A 13 7.18 7.74 -0.08
CA VAL A 13 8.55 7.35 0.28
C VAL A 13 8.74 5.83 0.15
N LEU A 14 7.80 5.01 0.61
CA LEU A 14 7.86 3.55 0.45
C LEU A 14 7.82 3.11 -1.01
N GLY A 15 6.95 3.72 -1.83
CA GLY A 15 6.90 3.48 -3.26
C GLY A 15 8.22 3.84 -3.95
N LEU A 16 8.87 4.94 -3.54
CA LEU A 16 10.19 5.32 -4.03
C LEU A 16 11.26 4.28 -3.64
N VAL A 17 11.35 3.87 -2.38
CA VAL A 17 12.30 2.84 -1.92
C VAL A 17 12.09 1.52 -2.67
N PHE A 18 10.83 1.12 -2.88
CA PHE A 18 10.49 -0.08 -3.65
C PHE A 18 10.91 0.03 -5.13
N SER A 19 10.88 1.23 -5.72
CA SER A 19 11.32 1.46 -7.09
C SER A 19 12.81 1.15 -7.30
N PHE A 20 13.64 1.37 -6.28
CA PHE A 20 15.08 1.07 -6.30
C PHE A 20 15.43 -0.42 -6.13
N THR A 21 14.46 -1.26 -5.79
CA THR A 21 14.69 -2.69 -5.62
C THR A 21 14.96 -3.37 -6.96
N SER A 22 15.75 -4.45 -7.05
CA SER A 22 16.01 -5.16 -8.33
C SER A 22 14.88 -6.13 -8.75
N VAL A 23 13.67 -5.92 -8.22
CA VAL A 23 12.48 -6.75 -8.50
C VAL A 23 11.91 -6.39 -9.87
N GLY A 24 11.34 -7.38 -10.56
CA GLY A 24 10.74 -7.20 -11.89
C GLY A 24 9.76 -6.03 -11.95
N ASN A 25 9.88 -5.21 -13.00
CA ASN A 25 9.14 -3.96 -13.16
C ASN A 25 7.61 -4.15 -13.05
N GLY A 26 7.07 -5.31 -13.48
CA GLY A 26 5.64 -5.61 -13.37
C GLY A 26 5.12 -5.66 -11.93
N LEU A 27 5.86 -6.29 -11.00
CA LEU A 27 5.43 -6.40 -9.60
C LEU A 27 5.53 -5.05 -8.87
N LYS A 28 6.50 -4.22 -9.28
CA LYS A 28 6.64 -2.82 -8.82
C LYS A 28 5.41 -1.99 -9.16
N TYR A 29 5.06 -1.94 -10.45
CA TYR A 29 3.90 -1.17 -10.89
C TYR A 29 2.61 -1.68 -10.24
N PHE A 30 2.42 -3.00 -10.19
CA PHE A 30 1.22 -3.58 -9.57
C PHE A 30 1.09 -3.18 -8.09
N THR A 31 2.14 -3.35 -7.28
CA THR A 31 2.10 -3.07 -5.84
C THR A 31 1.86 -1.59 -5.56
N VAL A 32 2.53 -0.70 -6.30
CA VAL A 32 2.35 0.76 -6.14
C VAL A 32 0.96 1.19 -6.59
N SER A 33 0.47 0.70 -7.73
CA SER A 33 -0.88 1.02 -8.22
C SER A 33 -1.98 0.52 -7.28
N VAL A 34 -1.88 -0.71 -6.77
CA VAL A 34 -2.84 -1.28 -5.81
C VAL A 34 -2.87 -0.48 -4.52
N SER A 35 -1.71 -0.06 -4.02
CA SER A 35 -1.59 0.78 -2.83
C SER A 35 -2.28 2.13 -3.01
N PHE A 36 -2.03 2.77 -4.15
CA PHE A 36 -2.59 4.09 -4.46
C PHE A 36 -4.10 4.04 -4.69
N LEU A 37 -4.63 2.93 -5.22
CA LEU A 37 -6.06 2.70 -5.37
C LEU A 37 -6.75 2.32 -4.05
N SER A 38 -6.07 1.60 -3.17
CA SER A 38 -6.62 1.17 -1.88
C SER A 38 -6.86 2.35 -0.94
N LEU A 39 -6.04 3.39 -1.00
CA LEU A 39 -6.22 4.63 -0.23
C LEU A 39 -7.60 5.29 -0.42
N PRO A 40 -7.98 5.75 -1.63
CA PRO A 40 -9.29 6.37 -1.85
C PRO A 40 -10.43 5.35 -1.67
N LEU A 41 -10.21 4.06 -1.90
CA LEU A 41 -11.18 3.02 -1.59
C LEU A 41 -11.46 2.92 -0.09
N ASP A 42 -10.44 3.05 0.77
CA ASP A 42 -10.58 3.00 2.22
C ASP A 42 -11.25 4.26 2.79
N PHE A 43 -10.84 5.44 2.30
CA PHE A 43 -11.52 6.70 2.65
C PHE A 43 -12.97 6.73 2.13
N GLY A 44 -13.18 6.25 0.90
CA GLY A 44 -14.48 6.16 0.26
C GLY A 44 -15.40 5.18 0.97
N SER A 45 -14.92 3.98 1.30
CA SER A 45 -15.71 2.96 2.00
C SER A 45 -16.13 3.43 3.38
N ARG A 46 -15.25 4.10 4.14
CA ARG A 46 -15.61 4.71 5.43
C ARG A 46 -16.65 5.82 5.28
N PHE A 47 -16.56 6.63 4.23
CA PHE A 47 -17.55 7.66 3.95
C PHE A 47 -18.92 7.05 3.61
N LEU A 48 -18.91 6.02 2.77
CA LEU A 48 -20.10 5.34 2.26
C LEU A 48 -20.74 4.40 3.30
N ALA A 49 -19.96 3.86 4.23
CA ALA A 49 -20.43 3.07 5.37
C ALA A 49 -21.38 3.85 6.30
N LYS A 50 -21.36 5.19 6.26
CA LYS A 50 -22.37 6.01 6.95
C LYS A 50 -23.77 5.87 6.34
N TYR A 51 -23.86 5.54 5.06
CA TYR A 51 -25.12 5.43 4.32
C TYR A 51 -25.57 3.98 4.16
N TYR A 52 -24.63 3.04 4.02
CA TYR A 52 -24.92 1.62 3.84
C TYR A 52 -24.08 0.77 4.80
N PRO A 53 -24.70 0.10 5.81
CA PRO A 53 -23.96 -0.70 6.79
C PRO A 53 -23.28 -1.94 6.18
N ASN A 54 -23.73 -2.42 5.01
CA ASN A 54 -23.11 -3.54 4.32
C ASN A 54 -21.72 -3.21 3.72
N LEU A 55 -21.34 -1.94 3.65
CA LEU A 55 -20.03 -1.54 3.10
C LEU A 55 -18.87 -1.69 4.09
N VAL A 56 -19.14 -2.17 5.31
CA VAL A 56 -18.11 -2.54 6.29
C VAL A 56 -17.17 -3.63 5.74
N TYR A 57 -17.70 -4.58 4.96
CA TYR A 57 -16.87 -5.61 4.31
C TYR A 57 -15.91 -5.01 3.27
N LEU A 58 -16.37 -3.99 2.52
CA LEU A 58 -15.53 -3.29 1.55
C LEU A 58 -14.43 -2.48 2.25
N MET A 59 -14.75 -1.86 3.39
CA MET A 59 -13.78 -1.17 4.25
C MET A 59 -12.72 -2.12 4.83
N MET A 60 -13.15 -3.29 5.31
CA MET A 60 -12.20 -4.33 5.76
C MET A 60 -11.31 -4.82 4.62
N ALA A 61 -11.87 -5.03 3.43
CA ALA A 61 -11.11 -5.46 2.26
C ALA A 61 -10.10 -4.39 1.82
N SER A 62 -10.50 -3.11 1.75
CA SER A 62 -9.59 -2.01 1.39
C SER A 62 -8.45 -1.87 2.40
N GLY A 63 -8.77 -1.92 3.70
CA GLY A 63 -7.75 -1.88 4.76
C GLY A 63 -6.79 -3.06 4.71
N ALA A 64 -7.28 -4.27 4.42
CA ALA A 64 -6.45 -5.46 4.26
C ALA A 64 -5.53 -5.37 3.04
N LEU A 65 -6.04 -4.93 1.88
CA LEU A 65 -5.22 -4.70 0.68
C LEU A 65 -4.15 -3.64 0.92
N LEU A 66 -4.51 -2.56 1.61
CA LEU A 66 -3.60 -1.49 1.99
C LEU A 66 -2.46 -2.04 2.86
N GLY A 67 -2.80 -2.75 3.93
CA GLY A 67 -1.83 -3.36 4.85
C GLY A 67 -0.95 -4.42 4.18
N PHE A 68 -1.53 -5.23 3.30
CA PHE A 68 -0.78 -6.22 2.53
C PHE A 68 0.23 -5.54 1.60
N SER A 69 -0.17 -4.49 0.90
CA SER A 69 0.72 -3.77 -0.01
C SER A 69 1.85 -3.07 0.74
N PHE A 70 1.58 -2.54 1.93
CA PHE A 70 2.61 -2.05 2.85
C PHE A 70 3.60 -3.14 3.26
N ALA A 71 3.10 -4.30 3.65
CA ALA A 71 3.95 -5.43 4.04
C ALA A 71 4.88 -5.83 2.88
N VAL A 72 4.35 -5.90 1.66
CA VAL A 72 5.17 -6.17 0.47
C VAL A 72 6.20 -5.07 0.25
N MET A 73 5.81 -3.79 0.28
CA MET A 73 6.74 -2.67 0.06
C MET A 73 7.83 -2.55 1.13
N ILE A 74 7.63 -3.09 2.33
CA ILE A 74 8.63 -3.10 3.40
C ILE A 74 9.49 -4.37 3.33
N LEU A 75 8.88 -5.55 3.23
CA LEU A 75 9.56 -6.83 3.33
C LEU A 75 10.44 -7.13 2.11
N LEU A 76 10.03 -6.74 0.90
CA LEU A 76 10.81 -7.02 -0.31
C LEU A 76 12.15 -6.26 -0.36
N PRO A 77 12.20 -4.94 -0.09
CA PRO A 77 13.48 -4.23 0.02
C PRO A 77 14.34 -4.78 1.16
N LEU A 78 13.73 -5.12 2.31
CA LEU A 78 14.45 -5.73 3.43
C LEU A 78 15.09 -7.07 3.02
N TYR A 79 14.32 -7.91 2.32
CA TYR A 79 14.78 -9.19 1.79
C TYR A 79 15.93 -9.01 0.80
N GLU A 80 15.81 -8.06 -0.12
CA GLU A 80 16.86 -7.76 -1.10
C GLU A 80 18.13 -7.20 -0.45
N MET A 81 18.02 -6.44 0.64
CA MET A 81 19.21 -5.91 1.33
C MET A 81 19.89 -6.92 2.26
N TRP A 82 19.13 -7.79 2.93
CA TRP A 82 19.68 -8.67 3.97
C TRP A 82 19.92 -10.11 3.52
N ILE A 83 19.14 -10.61 2.56
CA ILE A 83 19.11 -12.04 2.22
C ILE A 83 19.61 -12.29 0.80
N LYS A 84 19.34 -11.38 -0.14
CA LYS A 84 19.84 -11.52 -1.51
C LYS A 84 21.34 -11.20 -1.55
N LYS A 85 22.13 -12.18 -1.98
CA LYS A 85 23.55 -12.01 -2.29
C LYS A 85 23.67 -11.19 -3.58
N PRO A 86 24.61 -10.24 -3.69
CA PRO A 86 24.89 -9.59 -4.96
C PRO A 86 25.30 -10.67 -5.97
N ASP A 87 24.58 -10.74 -7.09
CA ASP A 87 24.96 -11.54 -8.26
C ASP A 87 26.21 -10.93 -8.93
#